data_AF-X0TVP9-F1
#
_entry.id   AF-X0TVP9-F1
#
_cell.length_a   1.000
_cell.length_b   1.000
_cell.length_c   1.000
_cell.angle_alpha   90.00
_cell.angle_beta   90.00
_cell.angle_gamma   90.00
#
_symmetry.space_group_name_H-M   'P 1'
#
loop_
_entity.id
_entity.type
_entity.pdbx_description
1 polymer ?
#
loop_
_entity_poly.entity_id
_entity_poly.type
_entity_poly.pdbx_seq_one_letter_code
_entity_poly.pdbx_strand_id
1 'polypeptide(L)'
;MKNIKIIIKQIEGRKSEYLAYFKSELMKSTFSVYFTDCITGAVSLNDFAEMLKYKYDEKKVNFEISEEKLTFKNPALLELMSSKERA
;
A
#
# COMPACT_ATOMS: atom_id res chain seq x y z
N MET A 1 20.22 -0.70 -2.31
CA MET A 1 18.94 -1.06 -1.65
C MET A 1 17.81 -0.81 -2.63
N LYS A 2 16.98 -1.80 -2.89
CA LYS A 2 15.84 -1.65 -3.79
C LYS A 2 14.66 -1.17 -2.95
N ASN A 3 14.43 0.13 -2.97
CA ASN A 3 13.33 0.71 -2.22
C ASN A 3 11.99 0.20 -2.79
N ILE A 4 11.25 -0.61 -2.03
CA ILE A 4 9.95 -1.15 -2.46
C ILE A 4 8.95 -0.01 -2.44
N LYS A 5 8.44 0.35 -3.61
CA LYS A 5 7.43 1.39 -3.79
C LYS A 5 6.08 0.76 -4.07
N ILE A 6 5.17 0.83 -3.10
CA ILE A 6 3.77 0.46 -3.26
C ILE A 6 3.00 1.71 -3.70
N ILE A 7 2.28 1.60 -4.81
CA ILE A 7 1.41 2.67 -5.30
C ILE A 7 -0.03 2.36 -4.90
N ILE A 8 -0.73 3.32 -4.33
CA ILE A 8 -2.14 3.21 -3.96
C ILE A 8 -2.99 4.10 -4.86
N LYS A 9 -4.03 3.52 -5.44
CA LYS A 9 -5.04 4.15 -6.29
C LYS A 9 -6.43 3.97 -5.73
N GLN A 10 -7.28 4.98 -5.86
CA GLN A 10 -8.72 4.79 -5.65
C GLN A 10 -9.31 4.12 -6.90
N ILE A 11 -10.29 3.24 -6.71
CA ILE A 11 -11.03 2.68 -7.84
C ILE A 11 -11.99 3.74 -8.38
N GLU A 12 -11.91 4.00 -9.68
CA GLU A 12 -12.74 5.00 -10.35
C GLU A 12 -14.24 4.72 -10.13
N GLY A 13 -14.98 5.76 -9.76
CA GLY A 13 -16.42 5.66 -9.48
C GLY A 13 -16.78 4.95 -8.17
N ARG A 14 -15.81 4.44 -7.40
CA ARG A 14 -16.06 3.69 -6.16
C ARG A 14 -15.43 4.35 -4.95
N LYS A 15 -16.29 4.88 -4.07
CA LYS A 15 -15.84 5.54 -2.84
C LYS A 15 -15.32 4.49 -1.86
N SER A 16 -14.19 4.80 -1.20
CA SER A 16 -13.60 3.96 -0.16
C SER A 16 -13.14 2.58 -0.63
N GLU A 17 -12.94 2.39 -1.93
CA GLU A 17 -12.34 1.18 -2.54
C GLU A 17 -11.01 1.55 -3.18
N TYR A 18 -9.97 0.75 -2.91
CA TYR A 18 -8.60 1.06 -3.30
C TYR A 18 -7.88 -0.16 -3.85
N LEU A 19 -6.88 0.11 -4.69
CA LEU A 19 -5.92 -0.86 -5.19
C LEU A 19 -4.52 -0.41 -4.80
N ALA A 20 -3.83 -1.21 -3.99
CA ALA A 20 -2.41 -1.07 -3.77
C ALA A 20 -1.67 -2.04 -4.71
N TYR A 21 -0.59 -1.59 -5.35
CA TYR A 21 0.18 -2.43 -6.24
C TYR A 21 1.69 -2.13 -6.20
N PHE A 22 2.48 -3.17 -6.46
CA PHE A 22 3.93 -3.12 -6.62
C PHE A 22 4.31 -3.82 -7.93
N LYS A 23 5.11 -3.15 -8.74
CA LYS A 23 5.61 -3.71 -10.01
C LYS A 23 7.00 -4.30 -9.80
N SER A 24 7.12 -5.60 -10.04
CA SER A 24 8.40 -6.32 -9.98
C SER A 24 9.01 -6.41 -11.36
N GLU A 25 10.04 -5.59 -11.63
CA GLU A 25 10.81 -5.68 -12.88
C GLU A 25 11.58 -7.01 -12.98
N LEU A 26 12.05 -7.54 -11.85
CA LEU A 26 12.78 -8.81 -11.80
C LEU A 26 11.89 -9.99 -12.20
N MET A 27 10.66 -10.02 -11.68
CA MET A 27 9.72 -11.11 -11.94
C MET A 27 8.79 -10.84 -13.12
N LYS A 28 8.92 -9.68 -13.78
CA LYS A 28 8.03 -9.22 -14.85
C LYS A 28 6.54 -9.34 -14.50
N SER A 29 6.18 -9.03 -13.26
CA SER A 29 4.84 -9.20 -12.72
C SER A 29 4.42 -8.05 -11.82
N THR A 30 3.10 -7.92 -11.61
CA THR A 30 2.51 -6.95 -10.70
C THR A 30 1.84 -7.70 -9.56
N PHE A 31 2.23 -7.38 -8.33
CA PHE A 31 1.52 -7.79 -7.14
C PHE A 31 0.52 -6.70 -6.79
N SER A 32 -0.71 -7.08 -6.46
CA SER A 32 -1.75 -6.12 -6.08
C SER A 32 -2.66 -6.66 -4.99
N VAL A 33 -3.13 -5.77 -4.12
CA VAL A 33 -4.20 -6.03 -3.17
C VAL A 33 -5.31 -5.00 -3.35
N TYR A 34 -6.53 -5.49 -3.44
CA TYR A 34 -7.74 -4.67 -3.39
C TYR A 34 -8.24 -4.61 -1.95
N PHE A 35 -8.59 -3.43 -1.47
CA PHE A 35 -9.04 -3.24 -0.09
C PHE A 35 -10.03 -2.07 0.01
N THR A 36 -10.78 -2.04 1.11
CA THR A 36 -11.73 -0.96 1.41
C THR A 36 -11.29 -0.15 2.63
N ASP A 37 -11.88 1.03 2.84
CA ASP A 37 -11.60 1.94 3.98
C ASP A 37 -12.15 1.40 5.31
N CYS A 38 -11.66 0.24 5.77
CA CYS A 38 -12.10 -0.42 6.98
C CYS A 38 -10.93 -1.17 7.65
N ILE A 39 -11.16 -1.73 8.84
CA ILE A 39 -10.13 -2.43 9.62
C ILE A 39 -9.55 -3.62 8.84
N THR A 40 -10.41 -4.45 8.23
CA THR A 40 -9.94 -5.60 7.43
C THR A 40 -9.20 -5.15 6.17
N GLY A 41 -9.54 -3.98 5.63
CA GLY A 41 -8.79 -3.38 4.53
C GLY A 41 -7.39 -2.92 4.96
N ALA A 42 -7.26 -2.33 6.15
CA ALA A 42 -5.98 -1.99 6.76
C ALA A 42 -5.09 -3.21 6.99
N VAL A 43 -5.68 -4.29 7.53
CA VAL A 43 -4.99 -5.58 7.71
C VAL A 43 -4.52 -6.11 6.35
N SER A 44 -5.40 -6.12 5.35
CA SER A 44 -5.06 -6.60 4.00
C SER A 44 -3.90 -5.81 3.37
N LEU A 45 -3.89 -4.48 3.54
CA LEU A 45 -2.81 -3.62 3.05
C LEU A 45 -1.49 -3.87 3.79
N ASN A 46 -1.56 -4.05 5.11
CA ASN A 46 -0.40 -4.37 5.94
C ASN A 46 0.22 -5.73 5.55
N ASP A 47 -0.59 -6.77 5.45
CA ASP A 47 -0.13 -8.13 5.10
C ASP A 47 0.52 -8.15 3.71
N PHE A 48 -0.04 -7.39 2.75
CA PHE A 48 0.55 -7.18 1.44
C PHE A 48 1.94 -6.54 1.53
N ALA A 49 2.10 -5.50 2.36
CA ALA A 49 3.38 -4.84 2.55
C ALA A 49 4.40 -5.74 3.26
N GLU A 50 4.00 -6.48 4.31
CA GLU A 50 4.85 -7.42 5.03
C GLU A 50 5.33 -8.57 4.13
N MET A 51 4.45 -9.12 3.30
CA MET A 51 4.82 -10.12 2.29
C MET A 51 5.93 -9.59 1.37
N LEU A 52 5.83 -8.33 0.91
CA LEU A 52 6.85 -7.73 0.05
C LEU A 52 8.17 -7.48 0.79
N LYS A 53 8.13 -6.98 2.04
CA LYS A 53 9.32 -6.83 2.90
C LYS A 53 10.06 -8.14 3.04
N TYR A 54 9.34 -9.20 3.41
CA TYR A 54 9.90 -10.53 3.57
C TYR A 54 10.50 -11.07 2.26
N LYS A 55 9.78 -10.92 1.13
CA LYS A 55 10.24 -11.46 -0.16
C LYS A 55 11.53 -10.82 -0.67
N TYR A 56 11.74 -9.53 -0.39
CA TYR A 56 12.87 -8.75 -0.89
C TYR A 56 13.95 -8.48 0.17
N ASP A 57 13.80 -9.00 1.39
CA ASP A 57 14.68 -8.75 2.54
C ASP A 57 14.88 -7.24 2.82
N GLU A 58 13.82 -6.46 2.63
CA GLU A 58 13.84 -5.00 2.82
C GLU A 58 13.11 -4.63 4.12
N LYS A 59 13.73 -3.77 4.93
CA LYS A 59 13.17 -3.35 6.24
C LYS A 59 12.03 -2.32 6.11
N LYS A 60 11.96 -1.63 4.98
CA LYS A 60 11.05 -0.50 4.78
C LYS A 60 10.37 -0.61 3.41
N VAL A 61 9.11 -0.21 3.38
CA VAL A 61 8.31 -0.07 2.16
C VAL A 61 7.77 1.34 2.12
N ASN A 62 7.83 1.96 0.95
CA ASN A 62 7.32 3.31 0.74
C ASN A 62 5.95 3.24 0.05
N PHE A 63 4.96 3.86 0.69
CA PHE A 63 3.66 4.05 0.10
C PHE A 63 3.60 5.39 -0.64
N GLU A 64 3.17 5.34 -1.89
CA GLU A 64 2.87 6.50 -2.73
C GLU A 64 1.40 6.48 -3.12
N ILE A 65 0.70 7.55 -2.81
CA ILE A 65 -0.67 7.77 -3.27
C ILE A 65 -0.59 8.41 -4.64
N SER A 66 -1.20 7.82 -5.65
CA SER A 66 -1.14 8.39 -7.01
C SER A 66 -2.04 9.61 -7.22
N GLU A 67 -2.96 9.86 -6.30
CA GLU A 67 -3.93 10.96 -6.35
C GLU A 67 -3.80 11.86 -5.13
N GLU A 68 -3.53 13.15 -5.34
CA GLU A 68 -3.29 14.12 -4.25
C GLU A 68 -4.48 14.33 -3.30
N LYS A 69 -5.70 13.90 -3.67
CA LYS A 69 -6.93 14.08 -2.87
C LYS A 69 -7.41 12.83 -2.13
N LEU A 70 -6.65 11.73 -2.19
CA LEU A 70 -7.05 10.48 -1.57
C LEU A 70 -6.93 10.61 -0.03
N THR A 71 -8.07 10.61 0.64
CA THR A 71 -8.16 10.74 2.10
C THR A 71 -8.79 9.47 2.67
N PHE A 72 -8.01 8.73 3.46
CA PHE A 72 -8.53 7.61 4.25
C PHE A 72 -9.28 8.17 5.46
N LYS A 73 -10.43 7.57 5.78
CA LYS A 73 -11.18 7.90 6.99
C LYS A 73 -10.81 6.98 8.14
N ASN A 74 -10.40 5.74 7.84
CA ASN A 74 -10.05 4.80 8.88
C ASN A 74 -8.69 5.15 9.52
N PRO A 75 -8.62 5.30 10.86
CA PRO A 75 -7.37 5.64 11.56
C PRO A 75 -6.24 4.63 11.33
N ALA A 76 -6.54 3.34 11.19
CA ALA A 76 -5.51 2.31 10.97
C ALA A 76 -4.85 2.47 9.58
N LEU A 77 -5.62 2.84 8.56
CA LEU A 77 -5.06 3.18 7.25
C LEU A 77 -4.25 4.47 7.30
N LEU A 78 -4.73 5.49 8.02
CA LEU A 78 -3.97 6.73 8.22
C LEU A 78 -2.63 6.48 8.93
N GLU A 79 -2.62 5.65 9.96
CA GLU A 79 -1.41 5.27 10.70
C GLU A 79 -0.39 4.59 9.79
N LEU A 80 -0.82 3.60 9.00
CA LEU A 80 0.02 2.92 8.01
C LEU A 80 0.68 3.91 7.04
N MET A 81 -0.05 4.95 6.61
CA MET A 81 0.48 5.97 5.70
C MET A 81 1.40 6.99 6.39
N SER A 82 1.18 7.27 7.68
CA SER A 82 1.95 8.22 8.50
C SER A 82 3.24 7.66 9.09
N SER A 83 3.41 6.33 9.08
CA SER A 83 4.64 5.65 9.52
C SER A 83 5.92 6.03 8.75
N LYS A 84 5.78 6.94 7.76
CA LYS A 84 6.86 7.67 7.05
C LYS A 84 7.84 8.44 7.95
N GLU A 85 7.49 8.80 9.19
CA GLU A 85 8.28 9.80 9.95
C GLU A 85 9.10 9.26 11.13
N ARG A 86 8.96 7.99 11.53
CA ARG A 86 9.78 7.40 12.62
C ARG A 86 10.81 6.44 12.04
N ALA A 87 11.87 7.00 11.47
CA ALA A 87 12.87 6.25 10.71
C ALA A 87 14.25 6.88 10.76
#